data_AF-A0AAX3E7E4-F1
#
_entry.id   AF-A0AAX3E7E4-F1
#
_cell.length_a   1.000
_cell.length_b   1.000
_cell.length_c   1.000
_cell.angle_alpha   90.00
_cell.angle_beta   90.00
_cell.angle_gamma   90.00
#
_symmetry.space_group_name_H-M   'P 1'
#
loop_
_entity.id
_entity.type
_entity.pdbx_description
1 polymer ?
#
loop_
_entity_poly.entity_id
_entity_poly.type
_entity_poly.pdbx_seq_one_letter_code
_entity_poly.pdbx_strand_id
1 'polypeptide(L)'
;MTTDTEMYALSIITENRAGVLRDVATVMADYLANIQMIQQSIIASGPNTGKAYLYFEFEECGNHGELIADLARVPSVVDVTIYPPFSRIFGSRVIIIGGGAQVAQVALGAVNEADRHNIRGERISVDTIPLVGEQDLALAVDAVARLPRASILVLAGSLMGGEVSRAVERVRAAGIPVIALKMAGSVPSHADLVVTDPIQAGVFAVMHVSGKAVFDINRVRGREF
;
A
#
# COMPACT_ATOMS: atom_id res chain seq x y z
N MET A 1 -12.73 -8.55 -14.32
CA MET A 1 -11.82 -9.59 -14.85
C MET A 1 -10.48 -8.91 -15.10
N THR A 2 -9.65 -8.79 -14.07
CA THR A 2 -8.22 -8.55 -14.28
C THR A 2 -7.68 -9.86 -14.81
N THR A 3 -7.22 -9.86 -16.07
CA THR A 3 -6.24 -10.84 -16.51
C THR A 3 -5.15 -10.87 -15.44
N ASP A 4 -4.96 -12.02 -14.80
CA ASP A 4 -3.86 -12.24 -13.88
C ASP A 4 -2.61 -12.25 -14.76
N THR A 5 -2.14 -11.06 -15.14
CA THR A 5 -0.84 -10.91 -15.80
C THR A 5 0.14 -11.50 -14.81
N GLU A 6 0.76 -12.63 -15.14
CA GLU A 6 1.64 -13.33 -14.22
C GLU A 6 2.73 -12.35 -13.77
N MET A 7 2.59 -11.89 -12.53
CA MET A 7 3.49 -10.92 -11.92
C MET A 7 4.56 -11.70 -11.18
N TYR A 8 5.81 -11.32 -11.43
CA TYR A 8 7.00 -11.93 -10.87
C TYR A 8 7.67 -10.96 -9.93
N ALA A 9 8.36 -11.48 -8.93
CA ALA A 9 9.18 -10.66 -8.07
C ALA A 9 10.54 -11.29 -7.83
N LEU A 10 11.53 -10.42 -7.69
CA LEU A 10 12.86 -10.79 -7.28
C LEU A 10 13.42 -9.75 -6.33
N SER A 11 14.36 -10.19 -5.51
CA SER A 11 15.20 -9.29 -4.75
C SER A 11 16.65 -9.48 -5.08
N ILE A 12 17.41 -8.40 -5.00
CA ILE A 12 18.82 -8.36 -5.29
C ILE A 12 19.53 -7.69 -4.12
N ILE A 13 20.54 -8.36 -3.58
CA ILE A 13 21.49 -7.73 -2.65
C ILE A 13 22.66 -7.24 -3.47
N THR A 14 23.05 -5.98 -3.28
CA THR A 14 24.11 -5.33 -4.05
C THR A 14 25.04 -4.51 -3.16
N GLU A 15 26.26 -4.26 -3.63
CA GLU A 15 27.11 -3.22 -3.07
C GLU A 15 26.41 -1.85 -3.21
N ASN A 16 26.42 -1.02 -2.16
CA ASN A 16 25.80 0.29 -2.19
C ASN A 16 26.70 1.31 -2.90
N ARG A 17 26.62 1.36 -4.23
CA ARG A 17 27.43 2.24 -5.09
C ARG A 17 26.58 2.98 -6.12
N ALA A 18 27.08 4.13 -6.56
CA ALA A 18 26.44 4.89 -7.62
C ALA A 18 26.36 4.07 -8.93
N GLY A 19 25.21 4.10 -9.59
CA GLY A 19 24.99 3.43 -10.88
C GLY A 19 24.48 1.98 -10.78
N VAL A 20 24.47 1.35 -9.61
CA VAL A 20 24.08 -0.06 -9.48
C VAL A 20 22.63 -0.30 -9.90
N LEU A 21 21.69 0.58 -9.51
CA LEU A 21 20.31 0.48 -9.96
C LEU A 21 20.17 0.64 -11.48
N ARG A 22 20.96 1.52 -12.10
CA ARG A 22 20.99 1.66 -13.57
C ARG A 22 21.44 0.35 -14.20
N ASP A 23 22.52 -0.24 -13.71
CA ASP A 23 23.09 -1.47 -14.30
C ASP A 23 22.10 -2.64 -14.18
N VAL A 24 21.46 -2.80 -13.02
CA VAL A 24 20.38 -3.77 -12.81
C VAL A 24 19.20 -3.50 -13.74
N ALA A 25 18.76 -2.24 -13.87
CA ALA A 25 17.64 -1.88 -14.72
C ALA A 25 17.94 -2.08 -16.22
N THR A 26 19.19 -1.89 -16.65
CA THR A 26 19.63 -2.21 -18.02
C THR A 26 19.44 -3.69 -18.30
N VAL A 27 19.89 -4.58 -17.41
CA VAL A 27 19.68 -6.02 -17.57
C VAL A 27 18.19 -6.34 -17.61
N MET A 28 17.38 -5.80 -16.70
CA MET A 28 15.91 -6.00 -16.73
C MET A 28 15.31 -5.57 -18.08
N ALA A 29 15.77 -4.45 -18.64
CA ALA A 29 15.30 -3.94 -19.93
C ALA A 29 15.74 -4.80 -21.13
N ASP A 30 16.93 -5.40 -21.10
CA ASP A 30 17.41 -6.31 -22.15
C ASP A 30 16.51 -7.56 -22.28
N TYR A 31 15.85 -7.95 -21.18
CA TYR A 31 14.87 -9.04 -21.14
C TYR A 31 13.42 -8.55 -21.31
N LEU A 32 13.20 -7.28 -21.64
CA LEU A 32 11.86 -6.66 -21.74
C LEU A 32 11.02 -6.80 -20.47
N ALA A 33 11.65 -6.93 -19.29
CA ALA A 33 10.95 -7.02 -18.02
C ALA A 33 10.34 -5.67 -17.65
N ASN A 34 9.02 -5.54 -17.86
CA ASN A 34 8.28 -4.32 -17.55
C ASN A 34 8.07 -4.17 -16.04
N ILE A 35 8.91 -3.36 -15.40
CA ILE A 35 8.90 -3.14 -13.95
C ILE A 35 7.63 -2.39 -13.53
N GLN A 36 6.83 -3.02 -12.67
CA GLN A 36 5.60 -2.44 -12.10
C GLN A 36 5.85 -1.80 -10.73
N MET A 37 6.77 -2.35 -9.95
CA MET A 37 7.14 -1.84 -8.64
C MET A 37 8.64 -2.01 -8.41
N ILE A 38 9.24 -0.99 -7.80
CA ILE A 38 10.59 -1.09 -7.26
C ILE A 38 10.64 -0.52 -5.85
N GLN A 39 11.38 -1.18 -4.99
CA GLN A 39 11.79 -0.66 -3.70
C GLN A 39 13.30 -0.84 -3.52
N GLN A 40 13.96 0.18 -3.00
CA GLN A 40 15.35 0.09 -2.57
C GLN A 40 15.48 0.55 -1.12
N SER A 41 16.30 -0.13 -0.34
CA SER A 41 16.73 0.31 0.98
C SER A 41 18.16 -0.12 1.27
N ILE A 42 18.78 0.53 2.27
CA ILE A 42 20.07 0.07 2.80
C ILE A 42 19.79 -0.88 3.95
N ILE A 43 20.44 -2.04 3.91
CA ILE A 43 20.32 -3.06 4.95
C ILE A 43 20.99 -2.52 6.21
N ALA A 44 20.21 -2.33 7.27
CA ALA A 44 20.67 -1.70 8.51
C ALA A 44 21.17 -2.70 9.56
N SER A 45 20.96 -4.02 9.36
CA SER A 45 21.34 -5.05 10.33
C SER A 45 21.59 -6.41 9.65
N GLY A 46 22.31 -7.29 10.35
CA GLY A 46 22.61 -8.65 9.87
C GLY A 46 23.84 -8.75 8.96
N PRO A 47 24.07 -9.91 8.32
CA PRO A 47 25.32 -10.20 7.59
C PRO A 47 25.56 -9.31 6.36
N ASN A 48 24.52 -8.67 5.83
CA ASN A 48 24.59 -7.78 4.68
C ASN A 48 24.48 -6.29 5.05
N THR A 49 24.77 -5.92 6.30
CA THR A 49 24.72 -4.52 6.75
C THR A 49 25.55 -3.60 5.85
N GLY A 50 24.97 -2.46 5.46
CA GLY A 50 25.61 -1.47 4.58
C GLY A 50 25.46 -1.74 3.09
N LYS A 51 24.99 -2.94 2.70
CA LYS A 51 24.62 -3.27 1.32
C LYS A 51 23.24 -2.69 0.96
N ALA A 52 22.99 -2.55 -0.34
CA ALA A 52 21.68 -2.14 -0.84
C ALA A 52 20.82 -3.38 -1.16
N TYR A 53 19.58 -3.36 -0.67
CA TYR A 53 18.54 -4.32 -1.01
C TYR A 53 17.63 -3.69 -2.06
N LEU A 54 17.50 -4.35 -3.20
CA LEU A 54 16.58 -3.99 -4.27
C LEU A 54 15.47 -5.04 -4.34
N TYR A 55 14.24 -4.61 -4.47
CA TYR A 55 13.08 -5.47 -4.70
C TYR A 55 12.35 -4.97 -5.95
N PHE A 56 12.03 -5.88 -6.85
CA PHE A 56 11.33 -5.60 -8.09
C PHE A 56 10.10 -6.48 -8.20
N GLU A 57 8.98 -5.90 -8.63
CA GLU A 57 7.86 -6.64 -9.23
C GLU A 57 7.76 -6.25 -10.70
N PHE A 58 7.61 -7.22 -11.58
CA PHE A 58 7.59 -7.03 -13.04
C PHE A 58 6.64 -8.02 -13.71
N GLU A 59 6.19 -7.66 -14.92
CA GLU A 59 5.36 -8.55 -15.75
C GLU A 59 6.18 -9.69 -16.36
N GLU A 60 5.50 -10.79 -16.70
CA GLU A 60 6.07 -11.91 -17.47
C GLU A 60 6.95 -11.43 -18.65
N CYS A 61 8.17 -11.94 -18.71
CA CYS A 61 9.18 -11.60 -19.72
C CYS A 61 9.88 -12.84 -20.34
N GLY A 62 9.35 -14.03 -20.11
CA GLY A 62 9.81 -15.31 -20.65
C GLY A 62 11.04 -15.88 -19.92
N ASN A 63 12.24 -15.45 -20.32
CA ASN A 63 13.50 -16.11 -19.96
C ASN A 63 14.02 -15.74 -18.55
N HIS A 64 13.23 -15.98 -17.49
CA HIS A 64 13.63 -15.59 -16.13
C HIS A 64 14.95 -16.21 -15.67
N GLY A 65 15.23 -17.45 -16.09
CA GLY A 65 16.47 -18.13 -15.73
C GLY A 65 17.72 -17.42 -16.27
N GLU A 66 17.67 -16.95 -17.52
CA GLU A 66 18.75 -16.19 -18.14
C GLU A 66 18.84 -14.78 -17.55
N LEU A 67 17.69 -14.12 -17.34
CA LEU A 67 17.61 -12.82 -16.65
C LEU A 67 18.33 -12.87 -15.28
N ILE A 68 18.02 -13.89 -14.47
CA ILE A 68 18.64 -14.06 -13.15
C ILE A 68 20.14 -14.34 -13.26
N ALA A 69 20.54 -15.17 -14.22
CA ALA A 69 21.94 -15.47 -14.45
C ALA A 69 22.74 -14.21 -14.85
N ASP A 70 22.18 -13.34 -15.67
CA ASP A 70 22.83 -12.09 -16.09
C ASP A 70 22.78 -11.01 -15.01
N LEU A 71 21.70 -10.93 -14.22
CA LEU A 71 21.67 -10.09 -13.02
C LEU A 71 22.78 -10.49 -12.04
N ALA A 72 22.99 -11.79 -11.84
CA ALA A 72 24.06 -12.30 -10.97
C ALA A 72 25.48 -12.02 -11.51
N ARG A 73 25.64 -11.70 -12.80
CA ARG A 73 26.92 -11.33 -13.42
C ARG A 73 27.25 -9.84 -13.28
N VAL A 74 26.30 -9.00 -12.89
CA VAL A 74 26.56 -7.58 -12.63
C VAL A 74 27.58 -7.47 -11.49
N PRO A 75 28.74 -6.80 -11.66
CA PRO A 75 29.85 -6.87 -10.69
C PRO A 75 29.52 -6.43 -9.25
N SER A 76 28.48 -5.61 -9.07
CA SER A 76 28.05 -5.14 -7.75
C SER A 76 26.95 -6.00 -7.13
N VAL A 77 26.45 -7.02 -7.83
CA VAL A 77 25.42 -7.94 -7.32
C VAL A 77 26.08 -9.02 -6.47
N VAL A 78 25.47 -9.26 -5.32
CA VAL A 78 25.93 -10.21 -4.29
C VAL A 78 25.03 -11.43 -4.27
N ASP A 79 23.72 -11.22 -4.41
CA ASP A 79 22.72 -12.28 -4.40
C ASP A 79 21.50 -11.87 -5.22
N VAL A 80 20.85 -12.84 -5.88
CA VAL A 80 19.58 -12.68 -6.60
C VAL A 80 18.65 -13.80 -6.15
N THR A 81 17.49 -13.46 -5.61
CA THR A 81 16.50 -14.42 -5.12
C THR A 81 15.10 -14.11 -5.67
N ILE A 82 14.40 -15.11 -6.18
CA ILE A 82 13.01 -14.98 -6.66
C ILE A 82 12.04 -15.09 -5.47
N TYR A 83 10.99 -14.27 -5.48
CA TYR A 83 9.91 -14.30 -4.51
C TYR A 83 8.53 -14.23 -5.19
N PRO A 84 7.47 -14.62 -4.49
CA PRO A 84 6.12 -14.17 -4.85
C PRO A 84 6.00 -12.64 -4.65
N PRO A 85 5.27 -11.92 -5.52
CA PRO A 85 5.00 -10.49 -5.35
C PRO A 85 4.33 -10.13 -4.02
N PHE A 86 4.57 -8.93 -3.49
CA PHE A 86 3.85 -8.42 -2.32
C PHE A 86 2.35 -8.28 -2.58
N SER A 87 1.94 -7.97 -3.81
CA SER A 87 0.54 -7.99 -4.21
C SER A 87 -0.10 -9.38 -4.03
N ARG A 88 0.66 -10.48 -4.18
CA ARG A 88 0.18 -11.85 -3.94
C ARG A 88 0.19 -12.25 -2.46
N ILE A 89 1.10 -11.69 -1.66
CA ILE A 89 1.26 -12.05 -0.24
C ILE A 89 0.41 -11.16 0.66
N PHE A 90 0.55 -9.84 0.52
CA PHE A 90 -0.09 -8.83 1.36
C PHE A 90 -1.25 -8.12 0.68
N GLY A 91 -1.36 -8.19 -0.65
CA GLY A 91 -2.49 -7.66 -1.40
C GLY A 91 -2.71 -6.17 -1.25
N SER A 92 -3.97 -5.76 -1.31
CA SER A 92 -4.37 -4.35 -1.16
C SER A 92 -4.31 -3.91 0.30
N ARG A 93 -4.12 -2.61 0.54
CA ARG A 93 -3.95 -2.07 1.90
C ARG A 93 -5.10 -1.13 2.26
N VAL A 94 -5.71 -1.39 3.41
CA VAL A 94 -6.56 -0.44 4.13
C VAL A 94 -5.64 0.35 5.07
N ILE A 95 -5.63 1.68 4.94
CA ILE A 95 -4.82 2.57 5.78
C ILE A 95 -5.70 3.25 6.81
N ILE A 96 -5.30 3.23 8.08
CA ILE A 96 -6.07 3.86 9.17
C ILE A 96 -5.17 4.84 9.92
N ILE A 97 -5.59 6.10 9.99
CA ILE A 97 -4.83 7.19 10.63
C ILE A 97 -5.74 7.95 11.60
N GLY A 98 -5.22 8.29 12.78
CA GLY A 98 -5.89 9.19 13.72
C GLY A 98 -5.61 8.88 15.19
N GLY A 99 -6.57 9.18 16.07
CA GLY A 99 -6.41 8.98 17.50
C GLY A 99 -6.37 7.48 17.87
N GLY A 100 -5.40 7.07 18.70
CA GLY A 100 -5.10 5.64 18.93
C GLY A 100 -6.30 4.78 19.34
N ALA A 101 -7.20 5.29 20.19
CA ALA A 101 -8.40 4.55 20.59
C ALA A 101 -9.36 4.29 19.41
N GLN A 102 -9.61 5.30 18.58
CA GLN A 102 -10.50 5.17 17.43
C GLN A 102 -9.85 4.36 16.31
N VAL A 103 -8.55 4.53 16.07
CA VAL A 103 -7.76 3.71 15.15
C VAL A 103 -7.88 2.23 15.51
N ALA A 104 -7.76 1.87 16.79
CA ALA A 104 -7.89 0.50 17.25
C ALA A 104 -9.30 -0.09 16.98
N GLN A 105 -10.36 0.70 17.17
CA GLN A 105 -11.73 0.26 16.90
C GLN A 105 -11.99 0.04 15.40
N VAL A 106 -11.49 0.94 14.55
CA VAL A 106 -11.56 0.75 13.08
C VAL A 106 -10.75 -0.48 12.66
N ALA A 107 -9.55 -0.64 13.23
CA ALA A 107 -8.70 -1.79 12.95
C ALA A 107 -9.36 -3.12 13.33
N LEU A 108 -10.09 -3.18 14.46
CA LEU A 108 -10.85 -4.36 14.86
C LEU A 108 -11.86 -4.78 13.77
N GLY A 109 -12.66 -3.84 13.26
CA GLY A 109 -13.62 -4.12 12.20
C GLY A 109 -12.96 -4.53 10.89
N ALA A 110 -11.91 -3.80 10.49
CA ALA A 110 -11.17 -4.07 9.26
C ALA A 110 -10.46 -5.43 9.32
N VAL A 111 -9.77 -5.78 10.40
CA VAL A 111 -9.07 -7.07 10.51
C VAL A 111 -10.07 -8.23 10.48
N ASN A 112 -11.17 -8.14 11.22
CA ASN A 112 -12.19 -9.19 11.24
C ASN A 112 -12.79 -9.46 9.85
N GLU A 113 -13.04 -8.39 9.08
CA GLU A 113 -13.58 -8.55 7.72
C GLU A 113 -12.49 -9.01 6.75
N ALA A 114 -11.27 -8.48 6.85
CA ALA A 114 -10.14 -8.88 6.02
C ALA A 114 -9.84 -10.38 6.19
N ASP A 115 -9.87 -10.91 7.42
CA ASP A 115 -9.66 -12.34 7.68
C ASP A 115 -10.67 -13.23 6.95
N ARG A 116 -11.96 -12.84 6.96
CA ARG A 116 -13.03 -13.55 6.24
C ARG A 116 -12.75 -13.63 4.73
N HIS A 117 -12.28 -12.54 4.15
CA HIS A 117 -11.93 -12.44 2.73
C HIS A 117 -10.61 -13.18 2.42
N ASN A 118 -9.62 -13.06 3.30
CA ASN A 118 -8.28 -13.61 3.12
C ASN A 118 -8.27 -15.15 3.15
N ILE A 119 -9.04 -15.78 4.04
CA ILE A 119 -9.18 -17.24 4.09
C ILE A 119 -9.81 -17.80 2.79
N ARG A 120 -10.55 -16.97 2.05
CA ARG A 120 -11.17 -17.32 0.77
C ARG A 120 -10.31 -16.97 -0.45
N GLY A 121 -9.04 -16.61 -0.23
CA GLY A 121 -8.04 -16.40 -1.29
C GLY A 121 -7.88 -14.96 -1.76
N GLU A 122 -8.61 -13.98 -1.21
CA GLU A 122 -8.22 -12.56 -1.39
C GLU A 122 -7.02 -12.23 -0.50
N ARG A 123 -6.41 -11.07 -0.70
CA ARG A 123 -5.35 -10.54 0.17
C ARG A 123 -5.63 -9.06 0.42
N ILE A 124 -5.92 -8.75 1.67
CA ILE A 124 -6.17 -7.40 2.16
C ILE A 124 -5.42 -7.26 3.49
N SER A 125 -4.49 -6.31 3.56
CA SER A 125 -3.82 -5.94 4.80
C SER A 125 -4.43 -4.68 5.42
N VAL A 126 -4.27 -4.54 6.73
CA VAL A 126 -4.73 -3.39 7.50
C VAL A 126 -3.53 -2.77 8.18
N ASP A 127 -3.21 -1.54 7.79
CA ASP A 127 -2.02 -0.85 8.23
C ASP A 127 -2.46 0.40 8.99
N THR A 128 -1.92 0.60 10.19
CA THR A 128 -2.39 1.66 11.09
C THR A 128 -1.24 2.47 11.65
N ILE A 129 -1.51 3.75 11.91
CA ILE A 129 -0.60 4.60 12.67
C ILE A 129 -1.41 5.58 13.54
N PRO A 130 -1.21 5.57 14.87
CA PRO A 130 -1.83 6.56 15.74
C PRO A 130 -1.07 7.88 15.65
N LEU A 131 -1.75 8.95 15.25
CA LEU A 131 -1.20 10.30 15.11
C LEU A 131 -2.21 11.34 15.60
N VAL A 132 -1.70 12.45 16.14
CA VAL A 132 -2.49 13.61 16.58
C VAL A 132 -1.76 14.88 16.15
N GLY A 133 -2.50 16.00 16.08
CA GLY A 133 -1.96 17.27 15.61
C GLY A 133 -2.20 17.47 14.12
N GLU A 134 -2.68 18.65 13.75
CA GLU A 134 -3.14 18.95 12.38
C GLU A 134 -2.03 18.76 11.33
N GLN A 135 -0.82 19.23 11.62
CA GLN A 135 0.31 19.16 10.68
C GLN A 135 0.78 17.72 10.46
N ASP A 136 0.98 16.96 11.52
CA ASP A 136 1.41 15.56 11.44
C ASP A 136 0.36 14.69 10.74
N LEU A 137 -0.93 14.93 11.05
CA LEU A 137 -2.03 14.27 10.36
C LEU A 137 -2.05 14.63 8.87
N ALA A 138 -1.94 15.91 8.52
CA ALA A 138 -1.96 16.34 7.13
C ALA A 138 -0.80 15.72 6.33
N LEU A 139 0.41 15.67 6.90
CA LEU A 139 1.57 15.04 6.28
C LEU A 139 1.37 13.53 6.09
N ALA A 140 0.85 12.84 7.11
CA ALA A 140 0.60 11.41 7.04
C ALA A 140 -0.50 11.05 6.04
N VAL A 141 -1.59 11.82 6.01
CA VAL A 141 -2.67 11.67 5.02
C VAL A 141 -2.15 11.89 3.60
N ASP A 142 -1.42 12.97 3.36
CA ASP A 142 -0.84 13.28 2.06
C ASP A 142 0.09 12.16 1.54
N ALA A 143 0.86 11.56 2.44
CA ALA A 143 1.78 10.47 2.11
C ALA A 143 1.06 9.19 1.64
N VAL A 144 -0.24 9.01 1.93
CA VAL A 144 -1.00 7.83 1.49
C VAL A 144 -1.08 7.74 -0.04
N ALA A 145 -1.12 8.88 -0.74
CA ALA A 145 -1.17 8.92 -2.21
C ALA A 145 0.06 8.30 -2.89
N ARG A 146 1.18 8.21 -2.18
CA ARG A 146 2.44 7.61 -2.64
C ARG A 146 2.78 6.30 -1.94
N LEU A 147 1.81 5.71 -1.24
CA LEU A 147 1.98 4.45 -0.54
C LEU A 147 1.59 3.27 -1.45
N PRO A 148 2.53 2.38 -1.84
CA PRO A 148 2.22 1.27 -2.73
C PRO A 148 1.10 0.40 -2.17
N ARG A 149 0.16 0.02 -3.05
CA ARG A 149 -1.01 -0.84 -2.78
C ARG A 149 -2.08 -0.23 -1.84
N ALA A 150 -1.94 1.03 -1.40
CA ALA A 150 -3.00 1.71 -0.65
C ALA A 150 -4.27 1.82 -1.51
N SER A 151 -5.36 1.21 -1.06
CA SER A 151 -6.62 1.14 -1.81
C SER A 151 -7.72 1.96 -1.15
N ILE A 152 -7.62 2.25 0.14
CA ILE A 152 -8.56 3.11 0.87
C ILE A 152 -7.90 3.69 2.13
N LEU A 153 -8.33 4.88 2.53
CA LEU A 153 -7.94 5.53 3.78
C LEU A 153 -9.16 5.68 4.71
N VAL A 154 -8.97 5.39 6.00
CA VAL A 154 -9.92 5.67 7.07
C VAL A 154 -9.33 6.67 8.07
N LEU A 155 -10.02 7.79 8.28
CA LEU A 155 -9.66 8.81 9.26
C LEU A 155 -10.47 8.62 10.54
N ALA A 156 -9.76 8.26 11.61
CA ALA A 156 -10.33 7.88 12.89
C ALA A 156 -10.02 8.94 13.96
N GLY A 157 -10.87 9.95 14.08
CA GLY A 157 -10.67 11.10 14.96
C GLY A 157 -11.95 11.62 15.61
N SER A 158 -11.81 12.46 16.62
CA SER A 158 -12.92 13.20 17.24
C SER A 158 -13.01 14.64 16.71
N LEU A 159 -11.91 15.18 16.19
CA LEU A 159 -11.82 16.49 15.55
C LEU A 159 -10.69 16.48 14.51
N MET A 160 -11.01 16.72 13.24
CA MET A 160 -10.01 16.94 12.19
C MET A 160 -10.51 17.99 11.19
N GLY A 161 -9.63 18.87 10.73
CA GLY A 161 -9.98 19.94 9.80
C GLY A 161 -8.73 20.62 9.22
N GLY A 162 -8.92 21.81 8.66
CA GLY A 162 -7.80 22.65 8.19
C GLY A 162 -6.98 21.97 7.09
N GLU A 163 -5.66 21.87 7.28
CA GLU A 163 -4.76 21.25 6.32
C GLU A 163 -5.05 19.75 6.10
N VAL A 164 -5.61 19.06 7.09
CA VAL A 164 -6.00 17.65 6.94
C VAL A 164 -7.07 17.51 5.86
N SER A 165 -8.04 18.43 5.80
CA SER A 165 -9.09 18.41 4.78
C SER A 165 -8.54 18.60 3.37
N ARG A 166 -7.54 19.48 3.21
CA ARG A 166 -6.85 19.66 1.92
C ARG A 166 -6.03 18.43 1.52
N ALA A 167 -5.42 17.76 2.50
CA ALA A 167 -4.72 16.50 2.27
C ALA A 167 -5.69 15.40 1.82
N VAL A 168 -6.87 15.30 2.43
CA VAL A 168 -7.94 14.38 2.03
C VAL A 168 -8.34 14.60 0.57
N GLU A 169 -8.52 15.84 0.13
CA GLU A 169 -8.85 16.14 -1.27
C GLU A 169 -7.76 15.65 -2.24
N ARG A 170 -6.48 15.81 -1.89
CA ARG A 170 -5.37 15.32 -2.73
C ARG A 170 -5.33 13.80 -2.80
N VAL A 171 -5.57 13.11 -1.68
CA VAL A 171 -5.67 11.64 -1.64
C VAL A 171 -6.82 11.14 -2.52
N ARG A 172 -7.98 11.80 -2.44
CA ARG A 172 -9.14 11.48 -3.29
C ARG A 172 -8.88 11.76 -4.76
N ALA A 173 -8.21 12.87 -5.08
CA ALA A 173 -7.80 13.20 -6.44
C ALA A 173 -6.81 12.18 -7.02
N ALA A 174 -5.98 11.55 -6.18
CA ALA A 174 -5.12 10.43 -6.55
C ALA A 174 -5.89 9.11 -6.72
N GLY A 175 -7.20 9.09 -6.54
CA GLY A 175 -8.06 7.93 -6.74
C GLY A 175 -8.23 7.02 -5.53
N ILE A 176 -7.73 7.42 -4.35
CA ILE A 176 -7.87 6.65 -3.10
C ILE A 176 -9.10 7.17 -2.34
N PRO A 177 -10.15 6.35 -2.17
CA PRO A 177 -11.34 6.77 -1.43
C PRO A 177 -11.06 6.96 0.05
N VAL A 178 -11.78 7.89 0.67
CA VAL A 178 -11.59 8.25 2.08
C VAL A 178 -12.88 8.06 2.86
N ILE A 179 -12.81 7.26 3.92
CA ILE A 179 -13.85 7.16 4.95
C ILE A 179 -13.42 8.04 6.13
N ALA A 180 -14.31 8.89 6.62
CA ALA A 180 -14.11 9.61 7.88
C ALA A 180 -15.07 9.09 8.94
N LEU A 181 -14.61 8.97 10.19
CA LEU A 181 -15.54 8.83 11.30
C LEU A 181 -16.38 10.10 11.45
N LYS A 182 -17.58 9.96 11.98
CA LYS A 182 -18.37 11.12 12.40
C LYS A 182 -17.64 11.85 13.51
N MET A 183 -17.13 13.04 13.17
CA MET A 183 -16.25 13.83 14.02
C MET A 183 -16.50 15.33 13.84
N ALA A 184 -15.95 16.15 14.73
CA ALA A 184 -15.96 17.60 14.56
C ALA A 184 -14.92 18.06 13.52
N GLY A 185 -15.04 19.31 13.06
CA GLY A 185 -14.14 19.89 12.05
C GLY A 185 -14.61 19.64 10.62
N SER A 186 -13.77 20.02 9.66
CA SER A 186 -14.16 19.99 8.24
C SER A 186 -13.93 18.64 7.56
N VAL A 187 -13.06 17.76 8.05
CA VAL A 187 -12.71 16.51 7.34
C VAL A 187 -13.93 15.69 6.86
N PRO A 188 -15.00 15.49 7.66
CA PRO A 188 -16.18 14.75 7.20
C PRO A 188 -16.82 15.28 5.90
N SER A 189 -16.79 16.59 5.65
CA SER A 189 -17.35 17.16 4.41
C SER A 189 -16.46 16.96 3.19
N HIS A 190 -15.21 16.56 3.37
CA HIS A 190 -14.25 16.30 2.30
C HIS A 190 -14.04 14.80 2.01
N ALA A 191 -14.54 13.92 2.89
CA ALA A 191 -14.47 12.47 2.72
C ALA A 191 -15.52 11.95 1.72
N ASP A 192 -15.32 10.72 1.21
CA ASP A 192 -16.30 10.06 0.33
C ASP A 192 -17.48 9.47 1.11
N LEU A 193 -17.23 9.06 2.37
CA LEU A 193 -18.22 8.44 3.24
C LEU A 193 -17.96 8.85 4.70
N VAL A 194 -19.03 9.15 5.43
CA VAL A 194 -18.99 9.40 6.87
C VAL A 194 -19.64 8.23 7.60
N VAL A 195 -18.96 7.67 8.60
CA VAL A 195 -19.46 6.51 9.36
C VAL A 195 -19.37 6.80 10.86
N THR A 196 -20.45 6.58 11.59
CA THR A 196 -20.52 6.85 13.03
C THR A 196 -19.83 5.76 13.85
N ASP A 197 -20.12 4.50 13.55
CA ASP A 197 -19.52 3.36 14.25
C ASP A 197 -18.11 3.05 13.69
N PRO A 198 -17.04 3.14 14.50
CA PRO A 198 -15.69 2.90 14.02
C PRO A 198 -15.48 1.46 13.54
N ILE A 199 -16.12 0.47 14.18
CA ILE A 199 -15.98 -0.94 13.77
C ILE A 199 -16.57 -1.11 12.36
N GLN A 200 -17.78 -0.60 12.13
CA GLN A 200 -18.42 -0.61 10.82
C GLN A 200 -17.61 0.14 9.76
N ALA A 201 -16.96 1.25 10.10
CA ALA A 201 -16.10 1.97 9.17
C ALA A 201 -14.96 1.07 8.65
N GLY A 202 -14.36 0.27 9.54
CA GLY A 202 -13.34 -0.71 9.18
C GLY A 202 -13.88 -1.82 8.28
N VAL A 203 -15.07 -2.34 8.57
CA VAL A 203 -15.75 -3.35 7.74
C VAL A 203 -16.03 -2.79 6.34
N PHE A 204 -16.62 -1.59 6.22
CA PHE A 204 -16.89 -0.95 4.94
C PHE A 204 -15.62 -0.68 4.13
N ALA A 205 -14.50 -0.34 4.80
CA ALA A 205 -13.23 -0.17 4.12
C ALA A 205 -12.78 -1.46 3.42
N VAL A 206 -12.82 -2.59 4.12
CA VAL A 206 -12.45 -3.89 3.54
C VAL A 206 -13.43 -4.34 2.47
N MET A 207 -14.74 -4.21 2.73
CA MET A 207 -15.74 -4.58 1.75
C MET A 207 -15.61 -3.76 0.46
N HIS A 208 -15.17 -2.50 0.54
CA HIS A 208 -14.89 -1.71 -0.66
C HIS A 208 -13.68 -2.22 -1.44
N VAL A 209 -12.63 -2.63 -0.73
CA VAL A 209 -11.39 -3.15 -1.34
C VAL A 209 -11.59 -4.55 -1.94
N SER A 210 -12.47 -5.36 -1.36
CA SER A 210 -12.72 -6.72 -1.84
C SER A 210 -13.34 -6.73 -3.24
N GLY A 211 -12.79 -7.57 -4.12
CA GLY A 211 -13.37 -7.85 -5.43
C GLY A 211 -14.58 -8.81 -5.38
N LYS A 212 -14.88 -9.39 -4.21
CA LYS A 212 -15.98 -10.34 -4.00
C LYS A 212 -17.16 -9.73 -3.25
N ALA A 213 -16.96 -8.62 -2.55
CA ALA A 213 -18.04 -7.91 -1.88
C ALA A 213 -18.87 -7.08 -2.88
N VAL A 214 -20.16 -6.89 -2.56
CA VAL A 214 -21.08 -6.09 -3.38
C VAL A 214 -20.99 -4.59 -3.04
N PHE A 215 -20.48 -4.28 -1.86
CA PHE A 215 -20.37 -2.90 -1.38
C PHE A 215 -19.33 -2.12 -2.18
N ASP A 216 -19.69 -0.91 -2.58
CA ASP A 216 -18.83 0.01 -3.30
C ASP A 216 -19.12 1.42 -2.80
N ILE A 217 -18.10 2.08 -2.21
CA ILE A 217 -18.22 3.43 -1.66
C ILE A 217 -18.73 4.42 -2.71
N ASN A 218 -18.39 4.19 -3.99
CA ASN A 218 -18.79 5.06 -5.09
C ASN A 218 -20.30 5.10 -5.30
N ARG A 219 -21.02 4.06 -4.88
CA ARG A 219 -22.49 3.98 -4.96
C ARG A 219 -23.21 4.67 -3.80
N VAL A 220 -22.49 4.98 -2.72
CA VAL A 220 -23.03 5.58 -1.50
C VAL A 220 -22.29 6.87 -1.10
N ARG A 221 -21.56 7.48 -2.04
CA ARG A 221 -20.81 8.73 -1.79
C ARG A 221 -21.71 9.83 -1.21
N GLY A 222 -21.17 10.53 -0.21
CA GLY A 222 -21.86 11.64 0.46
C GLY A 222 -22.96 11.21 1.42
N ARG A 223 -23.17 9.90 1.64
CA ARG A 223 -24.08 9.40 2.68
C ARG A 223 -23.36 9.30 4.03
N GLU A 224 -24.17 9.24 5.07
CA GLU A 224 -23.75 9.01 6.45
C GLU A 224 -24.40 7.71 6.96
N PHE A 225 -23.64 6.91 7.70
CA PHE A 225 -24.08 5.64 8.29
C PHE A 225 -23.81 5.60 9.81
#